data_AF-A0A212CE28-F1
#
_entry.id   AF-A0A212CE28-F1
#
_cell.length_a   1.000
_cell.length_b   1.000
_cell.length_c   1.000
_cell.angle_alpha   90.00
_cell.angle_beta   90.00
_cell.angle_gamma   90.00
#
_symmetry.space_group_name_H-M   'P 1'
#
loop_
_entity.id
_entity.type
_entity.pdbx_description
1 polymer ?
#
loop_
_entity_poly.entity_id
_entity_poly.type
_entity_poly.pdbx_seq_one_letter_code
_entity_poly.pdbx_strand_id
1 'polypeptide(L)'
;MRLRAAGAPSISPSAWKDVAVEPPRRRTTMSTALAKPQMRGLLAKRLRFHIVGAFMVSLGFATFYKFAVAERRKKAYADFYRNYDSMKDFEEMRKAGIFQSAK
;
A
#
# COMPACT_ATOMS: atom_id res chain seq x y z
N MET A 1 -36.52 -80.57 -54.36
CA MET A 1 -37.35 -80.88 -53.16
C MET A 1 -36.75 -80.12 -51.98
N ARG A 2 -37.58 -79.43 -51.19
CA ARG A 2 -37.26 -78.39 -50.19
C ARG A 2 -36.13 -78.75 -49.21
N LEU A 3 -35.21 -77.81 -48.96
CA LEU A 3 -34.40 -77.80 -47.74
C LEU A 3 -34.65 -76.51 -46.95
N ARG A 4 -35.13 -76.72 -45.73
CA ARG A 4 -35.55 -75.76 -44.72
C ARG A 4 -34.31 -75.30 -43.96
N ALA A 5 -33.98 -74.01 -44.02
CA ALA A 5 -32.90 -73.44 -43.20
C ALA A 5 -33.39 -73.24 -41.76
N ALA A 6 -32.68 -73.83 -40.81
CA ALA A 6 -32.88 -73.69 -39.38
C ALA A 6 -32.38 -72.32 -38.89
N GLY A 7 -33.12 -71.69 -37.95
CA GLY A 7 -32.78 -70.39 -37.37
C GLY A 7 -31.60 -70.45 -36.40
N ALA A 8 -30.79 -69.39 -36.39
CA ALA A 8 -29.73 -69.15 -35.41
C ALA A 8 -30.26 -68.31 -34.21
N PRO A 9 -29.81 -68.57 -32.97
CA PRO A 9 -30.31 -67.90 -31.77
C PRO A 9 -29.84 -66.44 -31.65
N SER A 10 -30.77 -65.52 -31.38
CA SER A 10 -30.50 -64.10 -31.17
C SER A 10 -29.88 -63.85 -29.78
N ILE A 11 -28.61 -63.45 -29.74
CA ILE A 11 -27.98 -62.94 -28.50
C ILE A 11 -28.60 -61.57 -28.18
N SER A 12 -29.16 -61.44 -26.97
CA SER A 12 -29.91 -60.25 -26.56
C SER A 12 -29.02 -59.00 -26.45
N PRO A 13 -29.47 -57.81 -26.90
CA PRO A 13 -28.69 -56.55 -26.86
C PRO A 13 -28.29 -56.08 -25.46
N SER A 14 -28.81 -56.69 -24.40
CA SER A 14 -28.61 -56.25 -23.02
C SER A 14 -27.19 -56.53 -22.48
N ALA A 15 -26.45 -57.47 -23.07
CA ALA A 15 -25.12 -57.87 -22.59
C ALA A 15 -24.02 -56.80 -22.77
N TRP A 16 -24.28 -55.77 -23.57
CA TRP A 16 -23.28 -54.73 -23.89
C TRP A 16 -23.43 -53.46 -23.05
N LYS A 17 -24.46 -53.38 -22.19
CA LYS A 17 -24.72 -52.18 -21.39
C LYS A 17 -23.77 -52.03 -20.20
N ASP A 18 -23.25 -53.15 -19.71
CA ASP A 18 -22.41 -53.18 -18.50
C ASP A 18 -20.91 -53.00 -18.80
N VAL A 19 -20.53 -52.91 -20.09
CA VAL A 19 -19.14 -52.73 -20.57
C VAL A 19 -18.85 -51.27 -20.96
N ALA A 20 -19.66 -50.32 -20.47
CA ALA A 20 -19.35 -48.90 -20.63
C ALA A 20 -18.40 -48.44 -19.51
N VAL A 21 -17.10 -48.45 -19.78
CA VAL A 21 -16.09 -47.80 -18.93
C VAL A 21 -16.34 -46.29 -18.96
N GLU A 22 -16.82 -45.72 -17.86
CA GLU A 22 -16.94 -44.25 -17.75
C GLU A 22 -15.55 -43.60 -17.86
N PRO A 23 -15.35 -42.61 -18.76
CA PRO A 23 -14.07 -41.94 -18.90
C PRO A 23 -13.77 -41.06 -17.67
N PRO A 24 -12.50 -40.97 -17.20
CA PRO A 24 -12.16 -40.10 -16.08
C PRO A 24 -12.32 -38.61 -16.45
N ARG A 25 -13.30 -37.97 -15.78
CA ARG A 25 -13.48 -36.54 -15.45
C ARG A 25 -12.65 -35.51 -16.24
N ARG A 26 -13.31 -34.72 -17.09
CA ARG A 26 -12.74 -33.47 -17.61
C ARG A 26 -12.85 -32.36 -16.54
N ARG A 27 -11.82 -32.20 -15.71
CA ARG A 27 -11.64 -30.96 -14.92
C ARG A 27 -11.29 -29.84 -15.91
N THR A 28 -12.28 -29.03 -16.29
CA THR A 28 -12.02 -27.77 -17.00
C THR A 28 -11.41 -26.79 -16.02
N THR A 29 -10.08 -26.65 -16.03
CA THR A 29 -9.44 -25.45 -15.51
C THR A 29 -9.89 -24.30 -16.41
N MET A 30 -10.76 -23.42 -15.91
CA MET A 30 -11.12 -22.19 -16.60
C MET A 30 -9.86 -21.33 -16.69
N SER A 31 -9.26 -21.26 -17.87
CA SER A 31 -8.27 -20.22 -18.18
C SER A 31 -9.02 -18.89 -18.22
N THR A 32 -9.03 -18.15 -17.12
CA THR A 32 -9.70 -16.85 -17.08
C THR A 32 -8.93 -15.88 -18.00
N ALA A 33 -9.51 -15.53 -19.14
CA ALA A 33 -8.94 -14.54 -20.04
C ALA A 33 -8.83 -13.18 -19.33
N LEU A 34 -7.67 -12.53 -19.44
CA LEU A 34 -7.41 -11.26 -18.75
C LEU A 34 -8.35 -10.17 -19.27
N ALA A 35 -9.08 -9.52 -18.36
CA ALA A 35 -9.93 -8.37 -18.70
C ALA A 35 -9.05 -7.22 -19.22
N LYS A 36 -9.55 -6.49 -20.22
CA LYS A 36 -8.78 -5.42 -20.86
C LYS A 36 -8.46 -4.30 -19.85
N PRO A 37 -7.17 -4.03 -19.56
CA PRO A 37 -6.79 -2.97 -18.65
C PRO A 37 -7.08 -1.60 -19.28
N GLN A 38 -7.09 -0.56 -18.45
CA GLN A 38 -7.26 0.81 -18.94
C GLN A 38 -6.07 1.19 -19.84
N MET A 39 -6.34 1.59 -21.10
CA MET A 39 -5.29 1.91 -22.08
C MET A 39 -5.10 3.42 -22.35
N ARG A 40 -6.06 4.27 -21.95
CA ARG A 40 -6.03 5.72 -22.23
C ARG A 40 -6.10 6.57 -20.95
N GLY A 41 -5.33 7.66 -20.90
CA GLY A 41 -5.33 8.58 -19.76
C GLY A 41 -4.47 8.15 -18.57
N LEU A 42 -3.56 7.19 -18.78
CA LEU A 42 -2.63 6.70 -17.76
C LEU A 42 -1.80 7.84 -17.14
N LEU A 43 -1.30 8.75 -17.96
CA LEU A 43 -0.49 9.89 -17.51
C LEU A 43 -1.30 10.85 -16.64
N ALA A 44 -2.52 11.21 -17.07
CA ALA A 44 -3.39 12.12 -16.32
C ALA A 44 -3.79 11.52 -14.96
N LYS A 45 -4.07 10.22 -14.90
CA LYS A 45 -4.38 9.51 -13.65
C LYS A 45 -3.17 9.52 -12.70
N ARG A 46 -1.97 9.23 -13.23
CA ARG A 46 -0.73 9.28 -12.45
C ARG A 46 -0.45 10.67 -11.92
N LEU A 47 -0.59 11.70 -12.76
CA LEU A 47 -0.35 13.09 -12.38
C LEU A 47 -1.29 13.54 -11.26
N ARG A 48 -2.60 13.30 -11.39
CA ARG A 48 -3.58 13.66 -10.35
C ARG A 48 -3.27 12.98 -9.01
N PHE A 49 -2.90 11.70 -9.05
CA PHE A 49 -2.50 10.97 -7.84
C PHE A 49 -1.25 11.59 -7.19
N HIS A 50 -0.21 11.88 -7.96
CA HIS A 50 1.04 12.43 -7.42
C HIS A 50 0.89 13.89 -6.97
N ILE A 51 0.07 14.69 -7.64
CA ILE A 51 -0.21 16.08 -7.22
C ILE A 51 -0.82 16.09 -5.82
N VAL A 52 -1.85 15.28 -5.57
CA VAL A 52 -2.48 15.18 -4.24
C VAL A 52 -1.46 14.70 -3.20
N GLY A 53 -0.67 13.68 -3.54
CA GLY A 53 0.40 13.19 -2.66
C GLY A 53 1.44 14.27 -2.34
N ALA A 54 1.86 15.05 -3.33
CA ALA A 54 2.84 16.13 -3.17
C ALA A 54 2.30 17.23 -2.25
N PHE A 55 1.03 17.60 -2.37
CA PHE A 55 0.40 18.56 -1.46
C PHE A 55 0.30 18.04 -0.02
N MET A 56 -0.03 16.76 0.16
CA MET A 56 -0.09 16.18 1.51
C MET A 56 1.29 16.14 2.17
N VAL A 57 2.32 15.75 1.40
CA VAL A 57 3.70 15.72 1.90
C VAL A 57 4.19 17.14 2.20
N SER A 58 3.93 18.12 1.33
CA SER A 58 4.38 19.50 1.54
C SER A 58 3.72 20.13 2.77
N LEU A 59 2.41 19.93 2.97
CA LEU A 59 1.71 20.38 4.17
C LEU A 59 2.21 19.65 5.43
N GLY A 60 2.48 18.35 5.33
CA GLY A 60 3.12 17.57 6.40
C GLY A 60 4.46 18.16 6.82
N PHE A 61 5.34 18.47 5.87
CA PHE A 61 6.63 19.10 6.18
C PHE A 61 6.49 20.52 6.72
N ALA A 62 5.56 21.33 6.19
CA ALA A 62 5.33 22.68 6.68
C ALA A 62 4.86 22.68 8.15
N THR A 63 3.91 21.80 8.49
CA THR A 63 3.44 21.64 9.88
C THR A 63 4.53 21.08 10.78
N PHE A 64 5.28 20.08 10.33
CA PHE A 64 6.42 19.55 11.06
C PHE A 64 7.45 20.65 11.38
N TYR A 65 7.85 21.44 10.39
CA TYR A 65 8.81 22.53 10.60
C TYR A 65 8.29 23.59 11.57
N LYS A 66 7.00 23.95 11.47
CA LYS A 66 6.38 24.92 12.39
C LYS A 66 6.51 24.46 13.83
N PHE A 67 6.16 23.21 14.15
CA PHE A 67 6.20 22.74 15.53
C PHE A 67 7.60 22.35 16.00
N ALA A 68 8.36 21.64 15.17
CA ALA A 68 9.67 21.13 15.54
C ALA A 68 10.72 22.25 15.67
N VAL A 69 10.60 23.32 14.87
CA VAL A 69 11.59 24.40 14.82
C VAL A 69 10.99 25.72 15.31
N ALA A 70 9.96 26.23 14.65
CA ALA A 70 9.51 27.60 14.90
C ALA A 70 8.93 27.77 16.33
N GLU A 71 7.97 26.93 16.71
CA GLU A 71 7.35 27.00 18.04
C GLU A 71 8.32 26.60 19.15
N ARG A 72 9.20 25.61 18.92
CA ARG A 72 10.26 25.28 19.88
C ARG A 72 11.20 26.45 20.16
N ARG A 73 11.63 27.18 19.12
CA ARG A 73 12.48 28.37 19.29
C ARG A 73 11.75 29.47 20.05
N LYS A 74 10.51 29.80 19.67
CA LYS A 74 9.70 30.80 20.39
C LYS A 74 9.56 30.45 21.86
N LYS A 75 9.25 29.18 22.16
CA LYS A 75 9.14 28.69 23.53
C LYS A 75 10.47 28.80 24.28
N ALA A 76 11.60 28.41 23.68
CA ALA A 76 12.90 28.49 24.33
C ALA A 76 13.27 29.94 24.73
N TYR A 77 13.00 30.92 23.85
CA TYR A 77 13.20 32.33 24.20
C TYR A 77 12.24 32.79 25.30
N ALA A 78 10.97 32.42 25.22
CA ALA A 78 10.00 32.76 26.26
C ALA A 78 10.39 32.15 27.63
N ASP A 79 10.80 30.89 27.65
CA ASP A 79 11.23 30.18 28.85
C ASP A 79 12.52 30.78 29.43
N PHE A 80 13.47 31.21 28.59
CA PHE A 80 14.68 31.91 29.03
C PHE A 80 14.32 33.20 29.77
N TYR A 81 13.52 34.08 29.15
CA TYR A 81 13.18 35.37 29.73
C TYR A 81 12.16 35.31 30.86
N ARG A 82 11.45 34.19 31.03
CA ARG A 82 10.41 34.04 32.05
C ARG A 82 10.92 34.31 33.47
N ASN A 83 12.15 33.91 33.78
CA ASN A 83 12.76 34.09 35.10
C ASN A 83 14.16 34.73 35.00
N TYR A 84 14.47 35.40 33.89
CA TYR A 84 15.79 35.96 33.65
C TYR A 84 16.00 37.22 34.52
N ASP A 85 17.07 37.22 35.30
CA ASP A 85 17.54 38.38 36.05
C ASP A 85 18.85 38.87 35.45
N SER A 86 18.78 40.02 34.77
CA SER A 86 19.92 40.60 34.08
C SER A 86 21.03 41.06 35.03
N MET A 87 20.70 41.48 36.25
CA MET A 87 21.71 41.94 37.22
C MET A 87 22.49 40.76 37.77
N LYS A 88 21.80 39.64 38.02
CA LYS A 88 22.46 38.40 38.43
C LYS A 88 23.41 37.87 37.35
N ASP A 89 22.95 37.78 36.11
CA ASP A 89 23.78 37.31 34.99
C ASP A 89 24.98 38.25 34.74
N PHE A 90 24.75 39.57 34.81
CA PHE A 90 25.83 40.56 34.77
C PHE A 90 26.85 40.38 35.89
N GLU A 91 26.41 40.18 37.14
CA GLU A 91 27.34 39.97 38.27
C GLU A 91 28.13 38.66 38.14
N GLU A 92 27.53 37.60 37.62
CA GLU A 92 28.23 36.35 37.30
C GLU A 92 29.32 36.60 36.24
N MET A 93 28.99 37.35 35.18
CA MET A 93 29.93 37.75 34.14
C MET A 93 31.03 38.70 34.64
N ARG A 94 30.71 39.67 35.49
CA ARG A 94 31.66 40.61 36.09
C ARG A 94 32.66 39.86 36.98
N LYS A 95 32.18 38.97 37.84
CA LYS A 95 33.04 38.14 38.71
C LYS A 95 33.95 37.19 37.93
N ALA A 96 33.50 36.73 36.76
CA ALA A 96 34.32 35.96 35.84
C ALA A 96 35.38 36.82 35.10
N GLY A 97 35.39 38.14 35.29
CA GLY A 97 36.40 39.06 34.75
C GLY A 97 36.29 39.29 33.25
N ILE A 98 35.12 39.04 32.66
CA ILE A 98 34.91 39.09 31.20
C ILE A 98 34.86 40.55 30.71
N PHE A 99 34.44 41.48 31.57
CA PHE A 99 34.29 42.88 31.22
C PHE A 99 35.58 43.68 31.44
N GLN A 100 35.92 44.53 30.47
CA GLN A 100 37.01 45.50 30.60
C GLN A 100 36.59 46.76 31.35
N SER A 101 35.33 47.18 31.20
CA SER A 101 34.78 48.42 31.77
C SER A 101 34.31 48.28 33.22
N ALA A 102 33.96 47.07 33.66
CA ALA A 102 33.46 46.78 34.99
C ALA A 102 34.24 45.59 35.55
N LYS A 103 35.12 45.84 36.52
CA LYS A 103 35.88 44.80 37.24
C LYS A 103 35.11 44.28 38.44
#